data_AF-A0A1F9QV51-F1
#
_entry.id   AF-A0A1F9QV51-F1
#
_cell.length_a   1.000
_cell.length_b   1.000
_cell.length_c   1.000
_cell.angle_alpha   90.00
_cell.angle_beta   90.00
_cell.angle_gamma   90.00
#
_symmetry.space_group_name_H-M   'P 1'
#
loop_
_entity.id
_entity.type
_entity.pdbx_description
1 polymer ?
#
loop_
_entity_poly.entity_id
_entity_poly.type
_entity_poly.pdbx_seq_one_letter_code
_entity_poly.pdbx_strand_id
1 'polypeptide(L)'
;MLHEPAAQCGPDASADYKMRIGVWMFLLYAAVYAVFVAINLLKPLWMERTVCFGLNLAVVYGFGLIAFALFLALIYNHMCGTHEAGSKTAEGAK
;
A
#
# COMPACT_ATOMS: atom_id res chain seq x y z
N MET A 1 -6.52 0.56 37.25
CA MET A 1 -6.64 0.31 35.80
C MET A 1 -8.10 0.49 35.42
N LEU A 2 -8.53 1.74 35.26
CA LEU A 2 -9.86 2.11 34.76
C LEU A 2 -9.65 2.62 33.35
N HIS A 3 -9.59 1.71 32.38
CA HIS A 3 -9.73 2.10 30.98
C HIS A 3 -11.23 2.14 30.71
N GLU A 4 -11.75 3.32 30.38
CA GLU A 4 -13.08 3.44 29.77
C GLU A 4 -13.15 2.49 28.58
N PRO A 5 -14.23 1.70 28.44
CA PRO A 5 -14.40 0.87 27.25
C PRO A 5 -14.36 1.79 26.04
N ALA A 6 -13.53 1.42 25.06
CA ALA A 6 -13.43 2.17 23.80
C ALA A 6 -14.85 2.44 23.28
N ALA A 7 -15.15 3.70 22.99
CA ALA A 7 -16.43 4.11 22.43
C ALA A 7 -16.78 3.15 21.29
N GLN A 8 -17.93 2.46 21.40
CA GLN A 8 -18.37 1.53 20.37
C GLN A 8 -18.66 2.35 19.12
N CYS A 9 -17.69 2.36 18.20
CA CYS A 9 -17.85 2.95 16.88
C CYS A 9 -18.93 2.11 16.17
N GLY A 10 -20.08 2.72 15.88
CA GLY A 10 -21.13 2.08 15.10
C GLY A 10 -20.59 1.65 13.72
N PRO A 11 -21.33 0.79 12.99
CA PRO A 11 -20.87 0.26 11.71
C PRO A 11 -20.46 1.38 10.76
N ASP A 12 -19.16 1.46 10.48
CA ASP A 12 -18.57 2.44 9.59
C ASP A 12 -19.00 2.08 8.16
N ALA A 13 -19.95 2.84 7.60
CA ALA A 13 -20.44 2.63 6.23
C ALA A 13 -19.32 2.69 5.17
N SER A 14 -18.15 3.23 5.54
CA SER A 14 -16.97 3.35 4.70
C SER A 14 -15.95 2.20 4.86
N ALA A 15 -16.15 1.28 5.82
CA ALA A 15 -15.20 0.20 6.11
C ALA A 15 -15.04 -0.77 4.94
N ASP A 16 -16.14 -1.18 4.31
CA ASP A 16 -16.12 -2.09 3.15
C ASP A 16 -15.39 -1.50 1.94
N TYR A 17 -15.55 -0.20 1.70
CA TYR A 17 -14.89 0.50 0.61
C TYR A 17 -13.36 0.54 0.82
N LYS A 18 -12.94 0.96 2.02
CA LYS A 18 -11.53 0.99 2.41
C LYS A 18 -10.88 -0.38 2.29
N MET A 19 -11.55 -1.42 2.79
CA MET A 19 -11.06 -2.79 2.72
C MET A 19 -10.89 -3.27 1.27
N ARG A 20 -11.88 -3.03 0.39
CA ARG A 20 -11.80 -3.41 -1.03
C ARG A 20 -10.63 -2.76 -1.77
N ILE A 21 -10.44 -1.45 -1.61
CA ILE A 21 -9.33 -0.72 -2.23
C ILE A 21 -8.00 -1.23 -1.68
N GLY A 22 -7.90 -1.40 -0.36
CA GLY A 22 -6.68 -1.89 0.29
C GLY A 22 -6.25 -3.27 -0.20
N VAL A 23 -7.20 -4.20 -0.34
CA VAL A 23 -6.93 -5.55 -0.88
C VAL A 23 -6.45 -5.48 -2.32
N TRP A 24 -7.09 -4.67 -3.17
CA TRP A 24 -6.68 -4.52 -4.57
C TRP A 24 -5.25 -3.96 -4.71
N MET A 25 -4.92 -2.95 -3.91
CA MET A 25 -3.58 -2.34 -3.90
C MET A 25 -2.53 -3.28 -3.32
N PHE A 26 -2.89 -4.07 -2.30
CA PHE A 26 -2.04 -5.13 -1.77
C PHE A 26 -1.74 -6.20 -2.82
N LEU A 27 -2.76 -6.67 -3.54
CA LEU A 27 -2.58 -7.67 -4.61
C LEU A 27 -1.68 -7.14 -5.73
N LEU A 28 -1.85 -5.88 -6.11
CA LEU A 28 -0.98 -5.23 -7.10
C LEU A 28 0.47 -5.20 -6.61
N TYR A 29 0.72 -4.77 -5.38
CA TYR A 29 2.06 -4.78 -4.78
C TYR A 29 2.63 -6.20 -4.69
N ALA A 30 1.83 -7.16 -4.25
CA ALA A 30 2.23 -8.56 -4.12
C ALA A 30 2.63 -9.17 -5.47
N ALA A 31 1.92 -8.85 -6.55
CA ALA A 31 2.28 -9.30 -7.90
C ALA A 31 3.64 -8.74 -8.34
N VAL A 32 3.89 -7.44 -8.12
CA VAL A 32 5.19 -6.81 -8.43
C VAL A 32 6.31 -7.43 -7.59
N TYR A 33 6.07 -7.67 -6.30
CA TYR A 33 7.02 -8.33 -5.42
C TYR A 33 7.30 -9.77 -5.85
N ALA A 34 6.28 -10.53 -6.24
CA ALA A 34 6.43 -11.90 -6.73
C ALA A 34 7.28 -11.96 -8.02
N VAL A 35 7.11 -10.99 -8.93
CA VAL A 35 7.97 -10.86 -10.11
C VAL A 35 9.43 -10.61 -9.71
N PHE A 36 9.67 -9.70 -8.76
CA PHE A 36 11.03 -9.45 -8.24
C PHE A 36 11.65 -10.72 -7.65
N VAL A 37 10.90 -11.46 -6.82
CA VAL A 37 11.36 -12.73 -6.24
C VAL A 37 11.64 -13.78 -7.32
N ALA A 38 10.75 -13.90 -8.32
CA ALA A 38 10.95 -14.83 -9.43
C ALA A 38 12.22 -14.53 -10.23
N ILE A 39 12.53 -13.25 -10.48
CA ILE A 39 13.76 -12.84 -11.16
C ILE A 39 14.99 -13.22 -10.32
N ASN A 40 14.95 -13.01 -9.00
CA ASN A 40 16.03 -13.40 -8.09
C ASN A 40 16.30 -14.92 -8.14
N LEU A 41 15.23 -15.73 -8.21
CA LEU A 41 15.34 -17.18 -8.25
C LEU A 41 15.85 -17.71 -9.60
N LEU A 42 15.35 -17.16 -10.71
CA LEU A 42 15.64 -17.69 -12.04
C LEU A 42 16.97 -17.21 -12.61
N LYS A 43 17.40 -15.97 -12.29
CA LYS A 43 18.62 -15.37 -12.85
C LYS A 43 19.41 -14.53 -11.83
N PRO A 44 20.00 -15.15 -10.80
CA PRO A 44 20.77 -14.45 -9.78
C PRO A 44 21.99 -13.70 -10.33
N LEU A 45 22.63 -14.18 -11.41
CA LEU A 45 23.77 -13.47 -12.03
C LEU A 45 23.40 -12.07 -12.58
N TRP A 46 22.13 -11.84 -12.93
CA TRP A 46 21.68 -10.53 -13.40
C TRP A 46 21.51 -9.55 -12.24
N MET A 47 21.14 -10.07 -11.06
CA MET A 47 21.00 -9.32 -9.81
C MET A 47 22.34 -8.86 -9.22
N GLU A 48 23.42 -9.57 -9.56
CA GLU A 48 24.81 -9.28 -9.15
C GLU A 48 25.52 -8.24 -10.07
N ARG A 49 24.81 -7.70 -11.05
CA ARG A 49 25.31 -6.57 -11.82
C ARG A 49 25.25 -5.29 -10.98
N THR A 50 26.40 -4.67 -10.80
CA THR A 50 26.51 -3.32 -10.26
C THR A 50 25.90 -2.32 -11.24
N VAL A 51 24.92 -1.52 -10.80
CA VAL A 51 24.18 -0.62 -11.69
C VAL A 51 24.33 0.84 -11.30
N CYS A 52 24.21 1.16 -10.01
CA CYS A 52 24.18 2.56 -9.57
C CYS A 52 24.99 2.73 -8.29
N PHE A 53 25.88 3.73 -8.22
CA PHE A 53 26.67 4.04 -7.01
C PHE A 53 27.46 2.85 -6.41
N GLY A 54 27.85 1.86 -7.22
CA GLY A 54 28.49 0.64 -6.71
C GLY A 54 27.51 -0.37 -6.07
N LEU A 55 26.21 -0.07 -6.08
CA LEU A 55 25.16 -0.98 -5.60
C LEU A 55 24.71 -1.94 -6.69
N ASN A 56 24.34 -3.11 -6.20
CA ASN A 56 23.85 -4.20 -7.01
C ASN A 56 22.41 -3.99 -7.47
N LEU A 57 22.05 -4.55 -8.63
CA LEU A 57 20.71 -4.40 -9.21
C LEU A 57 19.62 -4.85 -8.23
N ALA A 58 19.89 -5.90 -7.45
CA ALA A 58 19.01 -6.37 -6.37
C ALA A 58 18.66 -5.27 -5.36
N VAL A 59 19.66 -4.50 -4.94
CA VAL A 59 19.50 -3.46 -3.91
C VAL A 59 18.70 -2.30 -4.47
N VAL A 60 19.01 -1.87 -5.71
CA VAL A 60 18.29 -0.79 -6.39
C VAL A 60 16.82 -1.15 -6.59
N TYR A 61 16.53 -2.38 -7.03
CA TYR A 61 15.15 -2.86 -7.14
C TYR A 61 14.44 -2.96 -5.79
N GLY A 62 15.15 -3.41 -4.73
CA GLY A 62 14.62 -3.45 -3.37
C GLY A 62 14.18 -2.08 -2.88
N PHE A 63 15.04 -1.05 -3.04
CA PHE A 63 14.68 0.33 -2.74
C PHE A 63 13.52 0.84 -3.62
N GLY A 64 13.49 0.45 -4.90
CA GLY A 64 12.38 0.74 -5.80
C GLY A 64 11.04 0.17 -5.30
N LEU A 65 11.03 -1.06 -4.78
CA LEU A 65 9.83 -1.67 -4.20
C LEU A 65 9.34 -0.93 -2.96
N ILE A 66 10.26 -0.47 -2.10
CA ILE A 66 9.90 0.35 -0.93
C ILE A 66 9.27 1.66 -1.38
N ALA A 67 9.89 2.37 -2.33
CA ALA A 67 9.34 3.61 -2.88
C ALA A 67 7.95 3.39 -3.51
N PHE A 68 7.77 2.28 -4.24
CA PHE A 68 6.50 1.91 -4.81
C PHE A 68 5.44 1.63 -3.74
N ALA A 69 5.77 0.90 -2.67
CA ALA A 69 4.87 0.66 -1.55
C ALA A 69 4.40 1.96 -0.89
N LEU A 70 5.33 2.91 -0.69
CA LEU A 70 4.99 4.23 -0.15
C LEU A 70 4.08 5.01 -1.10
N PHE A 71 4.33 4.94 -2.41
CA PHE A 71 3.48 5.57 -3.41
C PHE A 71 2.04 5.02 -3.38
N LEU A 72 1.89 3.70 -3.30
CA LEU A 72 0.59 3.04 -3.09
C LEU A 72 -0.07 3.50 -1.79
N ALA A 73 0.67 3.57 -0.68
CA ALA A 73 0.12 4.03 0.59
C ALA A 73 -0.42 5.48 0.51
N LEU A 74 0.28 6.37 -0.19
CA LEU A 74 -0.18 7.75 -0.41
C LEU A 74 -1.45 7.80 -1.26
N ILE A 75 -1.51 7.01 -2.35
CA ILE A 75 -2.72 6.91 -3.18
C ILE A 75 -3.89 6.38 -2.35
N TYR A 76 -3.67 5.32 -1.57
CA TYR A 76 -4.69 4.72 -0.72
C TYR A 76 -5.24 5.75 0.26
N ASN A 77 -4.35 6.47 0.95
CA ASN A 77 -4.73 7.51 1.91
C ASN A 77 -5.52 8.65 1.24
N HIS A 78 -5.10 9.07 0.04
CA HIS A 78 -5.79 10.11 -0.70
C HIS A 78 -7.18 9.69 -1.20
N MET A 79 -7.31 8.46 -1.70
CA MET A 79 -8.59 7.91 -2.14
C MET A 79 -9.55 7.73 -0.97
N CYS A 80 -9.08 7.18 0.15
CA CYS A 80 -9.91 7.03 1.35
C CYS A 80 -10.34 8.39 1.91
N GLY A 81 -9.42 9.35 2.01
CA GLY A 81 -9.74 10.69 2.52
C GLY A 81 -10.72 11.46 1.63
N THR A 82 -10.64 11.31 0.31
CA THR A 82 -11.60 11.93 -0.62
C THR A 82 -13.00 11.32 -0.48
N HIS A 83 -13.09 10.01 -0.31
CA HIS A 83 -14.37 9.32 -0.13
C HIS A 83 -15.04 9.71 1.20
N GLU A 84 -14.26 9.89 2.26
CA GLU A 84 -14.76 10.40 3.53
C GLU A 84 -15.16 11.87 3.47
N ALA A 85 -14.39 12.72 2.78
CA ALA A 85 -14.74 14.12 2.62
C ALA A 85 -16.05 14.30 1.83
N GLY A 86 -16.25 13.52 0.77
CA GLY A 86 -17.48 13.53 -0.03
C GLY A 86 -18.72 13.02 0.72
N SER A 87 -18.57 12.02 1.59
CA SER A 87 -19.68 11.51 2.40
C SER A 87 -20.12 12.52 3.47
N LYS A 88 -19.18 13.24 4.12
CA LYS A 88 -19.52 14.29 5.09
C LYS A 88 -20.28 15.47 4.49
N THR A 89 -19.96 15.86 3.25
CA THR A 89 -20.69 16.94 2.54
C THR A 89 -22.11 16.53 2.14
N ALA A 90 -22.35 15.25 1.83
CA ALA A 90 -23.67 14.74 1.49
C ALA A 90 -24.62 14.61 2.70
N GLU A 91 -24.06 14.36 3.89
CA GLU A 91 -24.84 14.23 5.14
C GLU A 91 -25.17 15.60 5.77
N GLY A 92 -24.29 16.60 5.61
CA GLY A 92 -24.55 17.98 6.05
C GLY A 92 -25.50 18.79 5.14
N ALA A 93 -25.91 18.23 4.01
CA ALA A 93 -26.88 18.82 3.08
C ALA A 93 -28.31 18.28 3.23
N LYS A 94 -28.55 17.42 4.23
CA LYS A 94 -29.88 16.94 4.63
C LYS A 94 -30.38 17.65 5.88
#